data_AF-A0A9D5WFB0-F1
#
_entry.id   AF-A0A9D5WFB0-F1
#
_cell.length_a   1.000
_cell.length_b   1.000
_cell.length_c   1.000
_cell.angle_alpha   90.00
_cell.angle_beta   90.00
_cell.angle_gamma   90.00
#
_symmetry.space_group_name_H-M   'P 1'
#
loop_
_entity.id
_entity.type
_entity.pdbx_description
1 polymer ?
#
loop_
_entity_poly.entity_id
_entity_poly.type
_entity_poly.pdbx_seq_one_letter_code
_entity_poly.pdbx_strand_id
1 'polypeptide(L)'
;SGIEGLNAQTVKDNGYSQLKAGTAMISSHSLPDDMAQKLAQQPYISSVAVIYPQEKGSAIRCRDLANYTEHVCPSDASPDQFALLNFEEPVVKNVKLVDKQIATDGGKEYLVTVKHENDIDKLRTLVATNANKYDFNFVVSGRWAKQPHINPSIRELADLAYVGIGVTLFVAVASLIVSTIGGLMERRRSLYTLRLGGMRLIQLKRLVMVESVAPLLITSLLSCSIGVWTGAVFTKMFSTTLKPVLTPTYFAIVGLGLLTAIIGIYLILPMVDKLTRAEANQTE
;
A
#
# COMPACT_ATOMS: atom_id res chain seq x y z
N SER A 1 -1.51 3.58 11.24
CA SER A 1 -0.70 3.98 10.06
C SER A 1 -1.46 3.66 8.77
N GLY A 2 -1.22 4.38 7.65
CA GLY A 2 -1.92 4.11 6.38
C GLY A 2 -1.76 2.67 5.88
N ILE A 3 -0.61 2.05 6.18
CA ILE A 3 -0.29 0.65 5.85
C ILE A 3 -1.17 -0.35 6.62
N GLU A 4 -1.49 -0.09 7.89
CA GLU A 4 -2.38 -0.97 8.68
C GLU A 4 -3.82 -0.90 8.18
N GLY A 5 -4.27 0.29 7.76
CA GLY A 5 -5.56 0.46 7.11
C GLY A 5 -5.64 -0.29 5.78
N LEU A 6 -4.55 -0.25 4.99
CA LEU A 6 -4.43 -1.03 3.76
C LEU A 6 -4.50 -2.53 4.03
N ASN A 7 -3.75 -3.03 5.03
CA ASN A 7 -3.77 -4.44 5.43
C ASN A 7 -5.17 -4.94 5.79
N ALA A 8 -5.89 -4.18 6.61
CA ALA A 8 -7.25 -4.54 7.01
C ALA A 8 -8.23 -4.52 5.83
N GLN A 9 -8.05 -3.59 4.89
CA GLN A 9 -8.89 -3.49 3.70
C GLN A 9 -8.64 -4.66 2.74
N THR A 10 -7.37 -5.06 2.52
CA THR A 10 -7.02 -6.20 1.66
C THR A 10 -7.62 -7.51 2.17
N VAL A 11 -7.70 -7.71 3.49
CA VAL A 11 -8.35 -8.90 4.06
C VAL A 11 -9.87 -8.83 3.88
N LYS A 12 -10.50 -7.66 4.04
CA LYS A 12 -11.96 -7.47 3.86
C LYS A 12 -12.41 -7.64 2.41
N ASP A 13 -11.57 -7.26 1.46
CA ASP A 13 -11.88 -7.38 0.03
C ASP A 13 -11.54 -8.78 -0.51
N ASN A 14 -10.92 -9.65 0.31
CA ASN A 14 -10.62 -11.04 -0.02
C ASN A 14 -11.68 -11.98 0.57
N GLY A 15 -12.63 -12.46 -0.24
CA GLY A 15 -13.66 -13.40 0.21
C GLY A 15 -13.10 -14.69 0.80
N TYR A 16 -11.94 -15.17 0.31
CA TYR A 16 -11.26 -16.35 0.86
C TYR A 16 -10.81 -16.18 2.32
N SER A 17 -10.71 -14.96 2.83
CA SER A 17 -10.38 -14.70 4.24
C SER A 17 -11.42 -15.26 5.22
N GLN A 18 -12.62 -15.60 4.74
CA GLN A 18 -13.69 -16.20 5.53
C GLN A 18 -13.53 -17.71 5.73
N LEU A 19 -12.55 -18.35 5.07
CA LEU A 19 -12.20 -19.73 5.38
C LEU A 19 -11.65 -19.82 6.81
N LYS A 20 -12.13 -20.78 7.60
CA LYS A 20 -11.63 -21.02 8.95
C LYS A 20 -10.15 -21.43 8.94
N ALA A 21 -9.49 -21.28 10.09
CA ALA A 21 -8.13 -21.81 10.24
C ALA A 21 -8.15 -23.33 10.08
N GLY A 22 -7.14 -23.89 9.42
CA GLY A 22 -7.11 -25.32 9.09
C GLY A 22 -8.12 -25.78 8.02
N THR A 23 -8.81 -24.87 7.31
CA THR A 23 -9.65 -25.23 6.16
C THR A 23 -9.00 -24.78 4.86
N ALA A 24 -9.33 -25.47 3.77
CA ALA A 24 -8.88 -25.13 2.44
C ALA A 24 -9.97 -25.35 1.41
N MET A 25 -10.01 -24.47 0.42
CA MET A 25 -10.82 -24.62 -0.78
C MET A 25 -9.96 -25.15 -1.91
N ILE A 26 -10.51 -26.11 -2.65
CA ILE A 26 -9.92 -26.72 -3.83
C ILE A 26 -10.85 -26.39 -5.00
N SER A 27 -10.37 -25.56 -5.92
CA SER A 27 -11.06 -25.23 -7.17
C SER A 27 -10.25 -25.77 -8.34
N SER A 28 -10.89 -26.62 -9.15
CA SER A 28 -10.30 -27.24 -10.33
C SER A 28 -11.40 -27.76 -11.26
N HIS A 29 -11.18 -27.61 -12.56
CA HIS A 29 -12.08 -28.13 -13.60
C HIS A 29 -11.74 -29.56 -14.03
N SER A 30 -10.63 -30.13 -13.57
CA SER A 30 -10.07 -31.40 -14.07
C SER A 30 -9.88 -32.46 -13.00
N LEU A 31 -10.47 -32.26 -11.82
CA LEU A 31 -10.46 -33.28 -10.77
C LEU A 31 -11.39 -34.44 -11.12
N PRO A 32 -11.00 -35.68 -10.81
CA PRO A 32 -11.82 -36.84 -11.08
C PRO A 32 -13.06 -36.88 -10.17
N ASP A 33 -14.11 -37.56 -10.62
CA ASP A 33 -15.37 -37.68 -9.85
C ASP A 33 -15.20 -38.38 -8.48
N ASP A 34 -14.18 -39.23 -8.35
CA ASP A 34 -13.83 -39.95 -7.12
C ASP A 34 -12.97 -39.13 -6.14
N MET A 35 -12.65 -37.87 -6.47
CA MET A 35 -11.74 -37.03 -5.69
C MET A 35 -12.24 -36.82 -4.25
N ALA A 36 -13.55 -36.66 -4.04
CA ALA A 36 -14.12 -36.53 -2.70
C ALA A 36 -13.78 -37.73 -1.80
N GLN A 37 -13.85 -38.95 -2.37
CA GLN A 37 -13.52 -40.18 -1.65
C GLN A 37 -12.02 -40.28 -1.39
N LYS A 38 -11.19 -39.95 -2.38
CA LYS A 38 -9.72 -39.90 -2.22
C LYS A 38 -9.28 -38.94 -1.14
N LEU A 39 -9.91 -37.76 -1.06
CA LEU A 39 -9.68 -36.77 -0.01
C LEU A 39 -10.10 -37.32 1.36
N ALA A 40 -11.29 -37.91 1.46
CA ALA A 40 -11.79 -38.46 2.72
C ALA A 40 -10.93 -39.63 3.26
N GLN A 41 -10.24 -40.37 2.39
CA GLN A 41 -9.33 -41.46 2.76
C GLN A 41 -7.98 -40.98 3.29
N GLN A 42 -7.62 -39.70 3.13
CA GLN A 42 -6.33 -39.22 3.57
C GLN A 42 -6.26 -39.10 5.09
N PRO A 43 -5.17 -39.57 5.73
CA PRO A 43 -5.05 -39.56 7.19
C PRO A 43 -4.94 -38.14 7.79
N TYR A 44 -4.62 -37.14 6.97
CA TYR A 44 -4.47 -35.73 7.38
C TYR A 44 -5.72 -34.87 7.10
N ILE A 45 -6.78 -35.44 6.53
CA ILE A 45 -8.05 -34.75 6.28
C ILE A 45 -9.06 -35.17 7.35
N SER A 46 -9.77 -34.18 7.91
CA SER A 46 -10.78 -34.36 8.96
C SER A 46 -12.19 -34.43 8.39
N SER A 47 -12.48 -33.61 7.38
CA SER A 47 -13.79 -33.56 6.73
C SER A 47 -13.67 -33.02 5.31
N VAL A 48 -14.60 -33.39 4.45
CA VAL A 48 -14.69 -32.97 3.04
C VAL A 48 -16.15 -32.62 2.74
N ALA A 49 -16.36 -31.47 2.12
CA ALA A 49 -17.64 -31.08 1.54
C ALA A 49 -17.46 -30.76 0.06
N VAL A 50 -18.45 -31.13 -0.74
CA VAL A 50 -18.51 -30.81 -2.18
C VAL A 50 -19.31 -29.52 -2.33
N ILE A 51 -18.77 -28.60 -3.13
CA ILE A 51 -19.47 -27.37 -3.51
C ILE A 51 -19.60 -27.33 -5.04
N TYR A 52 -20.67 -26.70 -5.51
CA TYR A 52 -21.05 -26.71 -6.91
C TYR A 52 -20.88 -25.31 -7.51
N PRO A 53 -19.94 -25.08 -8.43
CA PRO A 53 -19.73 -23.79 -9.06
C PRO A 53 -21.00 -23.34 -9.82
N GLN A 54 -21.32 -22.07 -9.69
CA GLN A 54 -22.44 -21.35 -10.32
C GLN A 54 -21.92 -20.08 -11.01
N GLU A 55 -22.77 -19.40 -11.78
CA GLU A 55 -22.37 -18.15 -12.47
C GLU A 55 -21.87 -17.04 -11.54
N LYS A 56 -22.28 -17.03 -10.26
CA LYS A 56 -21.99 -15.94 -9.29
C LYS A 56 -21.34 -16.45 -7.99
N GLY A 57 -20.56 -17.52 -8.07
CA GLY A 57 -19.90 -18.15 -6.93
C GLY A 57 -20.22 -19.64 -6.85
N SER A 58 -20.03 -20.27 -5.69
CA SER A 58 -20.21 -21.71 -5.50
C SER A 58 -21.33 -21.99 -4.52
N ALA A 59 -22.17 -22.97 -4.83
CA ALA A 59 -23.27 -23.40 -3.98
C ALA A 59 -22.81 -24.46 -2.98
N ILE A 60 -23.12 -24.24 -1.70
CA ILE A 60 -22.78 -25.12 -0.58
C ILE A 60 -24.00 -25.33 0.31
N ARG A 61 -24.15 -26.53 0.90
CA ARG A 61 -25.24 -26.78 1.85
C ARG A 61 -25.02 -26.02 3.16
N CYS A 62 -26.07 -25.47 3.73
CA CYS A 62 -25.99 -24.72 4.99
C CYS A 62 -25.44 -25.53 6.17
N ARG A 63 -25.71 -26.85 6.23
CA ARG A 63 -25.12 -27.76 7.22
C ARG A 63 -23.58 -27.80 7.19
N ASP A 64 -22.99 -27.62 6.01
CA ASP A 64 -21.55 -27.75 5.80
C ASP A 64 -20.85 -26.39 5.90
N LEU A 65 -21.53 -25.31 5.52
CA LEU A 65 -20.99 -23.94 5.52
C LEU A 65 -20.31 -23.56 6.83
N ALA A 66 -20.97 -23.84 7.96
CA ALA A 66 -20.48 -23.50 9.30
C ALA A 66 -19.21 -24.27 9.69
N ASN A 67 -18.90 -25.40 9.05
CA ASN A 67 -17.70 -26.18 9.34
C ASN A 67 -16.46 -25.59 8.65
N TYR A 68 -16.63 -24.98 7.48
CA TYR A 68 -15.51 -24.55 6.64
C TYR A 68 -15.26 -23.03 6.65
N THR A 69 -16.29 -22.24 6.91
CA THR A 69 -16.25 -20.77 6.77
C THR A 69 -16.80 -20.05 7.99
N GLU A 70 -16.48 -18.75 8.10
CA GLU A 70 -17.04 -17.81 9.09
C GLU A 70 -18.40 -17.22 8.66
N HIS A 71 -18.86 -17.57 7.45
CA HIS A 71 -20.19 -17.20 6.97
C HIS A 71 -21.30 -17.90 7.77
N VAL A 72 -22.46 -17.24 7.80
CA VAL A 72 -23.65 -17.72 8.49
C VAL A 72 -24.79 -17.81 7.49
N CYS A 73 -25.48 -18.96 7.46
CA CYS A 73 -26.74 -19.07 6.73
C CYS A 73 -27.85 -18.27 7.43
N PRO A 74 -28.81 -17.70 6.69
CA PRO A 74 -30.00 -17.08 7.27
C PRO A 74 -30.73 -18.01 8.24
N SER A 75 -31.32 -17.44 9.30
CA SER A 75 -31.92 -18.20 10.41
C SER A 75 -33.14 -19.05 10.02
N ASP A 76 -33.76 -18.70 8.90
CA ASP A 76 -34.90 -19.38 8.27
C ASP A 76 -34.48 -20.49 7.28
N ALA A 77 -33.17 -20.66 7.03
CA ALA A 77 -32.66 -21.63 6.08
C ALA A 77 -32.73 -23.08 6.59
N SER A 78 -33.13 -24.00 5.71
CA SER A 78 -33.04 -25.45 6.00
C SER A 78 -31.58 -25.94 5.94
N PRO A 79 -31.16 -26.93 6.75
CA PRO A 79 -29.79 -27.48 6.70
C PRO A 79 -29.36 -28.03 5.33
N ASP A 80 -30.32 -28.50 4.53
CA ASP A 80 -30.08 -29.00 3.16
C ASP A 80 -30.22 -27.93 2.07
N GLN A 81 -30.67 -26.73 2.45
CA GLN A 81 -30.75 -25.63 1.51
C GLN A 81 -29.34 -25.17 1.13
N PHE A 82 -29.20 -24.80 -0.13
CA PHE A 82 -27.94 -24.31 -0.64
C PHE A 82 -27.83 -22.80 -0.40
N ALA A 83 -26.66 -22.40 0.06
CA ALA A 83 -26.21 -21.02 0.12
C ALA A 83 -25.20 -20.74 -0.98
N LEU A 84 -25.23 -19.53 -1.52
CA LEU A 84 -24.29 -19.04 -2.50
C LEU A 84 -23.09 -18.41 -1.78
N LEU A 85 -21.91 -18.96 -2.06
CA LEU A 85 -20.63 -18.54 -1.52
C LEU A 85 -19.81 -17.93 -2.64
N ASN A 86 -19.57 -16.61 -2.58
CA ASN A 86 -18.74 -15.92 -3.55
C ASN A 86 -17.44 -15.46 -2.88
N PHE A 87 -16.33 -16.10 -3.24
CA PHE A 87 -15.00 -15.76 -2.73
C PHE A 87 -14.32 -14.61 -3.51
N GLU A 88 -14.88 -14.23 -4.66
CA GLU A 88 -14.39 -13.13 -5.50
C GLU A 88 -15.03 -11.78 -5.14
N GLU A 89 -16.10 -11.80 -4.34
CA GLU A 89 -16.78 -10.60 -3.83
C GLU A 89 -16.29 -10.22 -2.41
N PRO A 90 -16.53 -8.96 -1.99
CA PRO A 90 -16.20 -8.51 -0.63
C PRO A 90 -16.84 -9.38 0.44
N VAL A 91 -16.15 -9.52 1.57
CA VAL A 91 -16.57 -10.36 2.69
C VAL A 91 -17.96 -9.96 3.20
N VAL A 92 -18.89 -10.91 3.19
CA VAL A 92 -20.24 -10.79 3.78
C VAL A 92 -20.40 -11.74 4.96
N LYS A 93 -21.12 -11.33 6.01
CA LYS A 93 -21.40 -12.22 7.15
C LYS A 93 -22.51 -13.23 6.86
N ASN A 94 -23.60 -12.77 6.26
CA ASN A 94 -24.76 -13.59 5.91
C ASN A 94 -24.75 -13.89 4.41
N VAL A 95 -24.79 -15.17 4.06
CA VAL A 95 -24.84 -15.62 2.66
C VAL A 95 -26.28 -15.63 2.14
N LYS A 96 -26.44 -15.49 0.82
CA LYS A 96 -27.75 -15.59 0.17
C LYS A 96 -28.09 -17.05 -0.10
N LEU A 97 -29.35 -17.40 0.04
CA LEU A 97 -29.83 -18.74 -0.31
C LEU A 97 -30.05 -18.83 -1.82
N VAL A 98 -29.89 -20.05 -2.35
CA VAL A 98 -30.15 -20.37 -3.74
C VAL A 98 -31.52 -21.02 -3.83
N ASP A 99 -32.48 -20.31 -4.43
CA ASP A 99 -33.86 -20.80 -4.59
C ASP A 99 -34.04 -21.67 -5.86
N LYS A 100 -33.06 -21.66 -6.76
CA LYS A 100 -33.09 -22.41 -8.02
C LYS A 100 -32.48 -23.79 -7.86
N GLN A 101 -32.97 -24.74 -8.67
CA GLN A 101 -32.41 -26.08 -8.75
C GLN A 101 -30.96 -26.00 -9.27
N ILE A 102 -30.02 -26.48 -8.46
CA ILE A 102 -28.58 -26.40 -8.77
C ILE A 102 -28.19 -27.58 -9.65
N ALA A 103 -27.50 -27.27 -10.75
CA ALA A 103 -26.84 -28.26 -11.59
C ALA A 103 -25.69 -28.92 -10.80
N THR A 104 -25.86 -30.19 -10.45
CA THR A 104 -24.85 -30.99 -9.70
C THR A 104 -23.99 -31.88 -10.60
N ASP A 105 -24.27 -31.85 -11.90
CA ASP A 105 -23.63 -32.60 -12.98
C ASP A 105 -22.39 -31.89 -13.58
N GLY A 106 -22.18 -30.62 -13.22
CA GLY A 106 -21.00 -29.84 -13.63
C GLY A 106 -19.73 -30.16 -12.83
N GLY A 107 -18.67 -29.38 -13.10
CA GLY A 107 -17.40 -29.47 -12.37
C GLY A 107 -17.62 -29.32 -10.86
N LYS A 108 -16.84 -30.03 -10.05
CA LYS A 108 -16.98 -30.05 -8.59
C LYS A 108 -15.80 -29.36 -7.94
N GLU A 109 -16.08 -28.53 -6.96
CA GLU A 109 -15.09 -27.96 -6.07
C GLU A 109 -15.22 -28.58 -4.68
N TYR A 110 -14.19 -28.43 -3.85
CA TYR A 110 -14.13 -29.10 -2.56
C TYR A 110 -13.69 -28.14 -1.46
N LEU A 111 -14.33 -28.25 -0.30
CA LEU A 111 -13.85 -27.67 0.95
C LEU A 111 -13.38 -28.80 1.85
N VAL A 112 -12.19 -28.64 2.40
CA VAL A 112 -11.57 -29.64 3.28
C VAL A 112 -11.09 -29.01 4.55
N THR A 113 -11.16 -29.77 5.64
CA THR A 113 -10.51 -29.42 6.90
C THR A 113 -9.32 -30.34 7.09
N VAL A 114 -8.14 -29.77 7.31
CA VAL A 114 -6.92 -30.53 7.59
C VAL A 114 -6.69 -30.65 9.10
N LYS A 115 -6.07 -31.75 9.54
CA LYS A 115 -5.74 -31.96 10.96
C LYS A 115 -4.68 -31.00 11.46
N HIS A 116 -3.65 -30.77 10.67
CA HIS A 116 -2.60 -29.80 10.95
C HIS A 116 -2.41 -28.87 9.77
N GLU A 117 -2.11 -27.61 10.05
CA GLU A 117 -1.99 -26.60 8.99
C GLU A 117 -0.77 -26.83 8.08
N ASN A 118 0.24 -27.58 8.54
CA ASN A 118 1.38 -27.99 7.70
C ASN A 118 1.02 -29.10 6.70
N ASP A 119 -0.15 -29.75 6.85
CA ASP A 119 -0.62 -30.76 5.91
C ASP A 119 -1.23 -30.16 4.64
N ILE A 120 -1.39 -28.82 4.57
CA ILE A 120 -1.84 -28.11 3.37
C ILE A 120 -0.92 -28.34 2.17
N ASP A 121 0.39 -28.49 2.38
CA ASP A 121 1.32 -28.76 1.28
C ASP A 121 1.14 -30.18 0.75
N LYS A 122 0.83 -31.15 1.61
CA LYS A 122 0.46 -32.51 1.19
C LYS A 122 -0.85 -32.50 0.39
N LEU A 123 -1.82 -31.70 0.81
CA LEU A 123 -3.07 -31.50 0.08
C LEU A 123 -2.82 -30.90 -1.31
N ARG A 124 -1.97 -29.86 -1.41
CA ARG A 124 -1.58 -29.26 -2.69
C ARG A 124 -0.92 -30.28 -3.62
N THR A 125 0.00 -31.09 -3.09
CA THR A 125 0.61 -32.18 -3.87
C THR A 125 -0.42 -33.21 -4.33
N LEU A 126 -1.35 -33.62 -3.46
CA LEU A 126 -2.39 -34.58 -3.82
C LEU A 126 -3.29 -34.05 -4.95
N VAL A 127 -3.74 -32.79 -4.85
CA VAL A 127 -4.54 -32.14 -5.89
C VAL A 127 -3.73 -32.05 -7.19
N ALA A 128 -2.49 -31.58 -7.14
CA ALA A 128 -1.64 -31.44 -8.32
C ALA A 128 -1.32 -32.77 -9.03
N THR A 129 -1.25 -33.88 -8.29
CA THR A 129 -1.01 -35.22 -8.88
C THR A 129 -2.26 -35.86 -9.48
N ASN A 130 -3.45 -35.48 -9.04
CA ASN A 130 -4.72 -36.02 -9.52
C ASN A 130 -5.42 -35.13 -10.54
N ALA A 131 -5.03 -33.87 -10.63
CA ALA A 131 -5.53 -32.95 -11.63
C ALA A 131 -4.71 -32.98 -12.92
N ASN A 132 -5.30 -32.51 -14.01
CA ASN A 132 -4.59 -32.38 -15.27
C ASN A 132 -3.51 -31.28 -15.16
N LYS A 133 -2.29 -31.59 -15.61
CA LYS A 133 -1.11 -30.72 -15.54
C LYS A 133 -1.28 -29.42 -16.33
N TYR A 134 -2.16 -29.42 -17.32
CA TYR A 134 -2.42 -28.27 -18.19
C TYR A 134 -3.59 -27.40 -17.73
N ASP A 135 -4.32 -27.82 -16.69
CA ASP A 135 -5.44 -27.06 -16.15
C ASP A 135 -5.04 -26.29 -14.90
N PHE A 136 -5.77 -25.20 -14.65
CA PHE A 136 -5.61 -24.40 -13.46
C PHE A 136 -6.21 -25.13 -12.25
N ASN A 137 -5.38 -25.35 -11.24
CA ASN A 137 -5.76 -26.00 -9.99
C ASN A 137 -5.38 -25.08 -8.83
N PHE A 138 -6.37 -24.62 -8.08
CA PHE A 138 -6.17 -23.70 -6.97
C PHE A 138 -6.51 -24.36 -5.65
N VAL A 139 -5.55 -24.36 -4.71
CA VAL A 139 -5.76 -24.77 -3.32
C VAL A 139 -5.47 -23.60 -2.41
N VAL A 140 -6.53 -22.97 -1.90
CA VAL A 140 -6.46 -21.79 -1.05
C VAL A 140 -6.71 -22.19 0.39
N SER A 141 -5.74 -21.95 1.26
CA SER A 141 -5.90 -22.22 2.70
C SER A 141 -6.43 -20.99 3.43
N GLY A 142 -7.32 -21.18 4.41
CA GLY A 142 -7.88 -20.09 5.20
C GLY A 142 -6.83 -19.33 6.01
N ARG A 143 -5.78 -20.01 6.48
CA ARG A 143 -4.64 -19.35 7.16
C ARG A 143 -3.94 -18.35 6.23
N TRP A 144 -3.65 -18.73 5.00
CA TRP A 144 -3.00 -17.85 4.03
C TRP A 144 -3.94 -16.73 3.57
N ALA A 145 -5.22 -17.04 3.37
CA ALA A 145 -6.21 -16.05 2.94
C ALA A 145 -6.49 -14.95 3.97
N LYS A 146 -6.27 -15.23 5.26
CA LYS A 146 -6.38 -14.27 6.37
C LYS A 146 -5.17 -13.38 6.56
N GLN A 147 -4.05 -13.69 5.90
CA GLN A 147 -2.85 -12.85 5.97
C GLN A 147 -2.92 -11.74 4.93
N PRO A 148 -2.53 -10.49 5.29
CA PRO A 148 -2.41 -9.42 4.32
C PRO A 148 -1.32 -9.80 3.31
N HIS A 149 -1.71 -10.00 2.04
CA HIS A 149 -0.79 -10.28 0.93
C HIS A 149 -0.04 -9.01 0.49
N ILE A 150 0.59 -8.30 1.42
CA ILE A 150 1.64 -7.36 1.06
C ILE A 150 2.92 -8.17 1.05
N ASN A 151 3.42 -8.49 -0.14
CA ASN A 151 4.71 -9.16 -0.31
C ASN A 151 5.74 -8.42 0.56
N PRO A 152 6.46 -9.09 1.48
CA PRO A 152 7.45 -8.43 2.34
C PRO A 152 8.44 -7.58 1.55
N SER A 153 8.71 -7.94 0.29
CA SER A 153 9.52 -7.14 -0.64
C SER A 153 8.99 -5.71 -0.85
N ILE A 154 7.68 -5.47 -0.82
CA ILE A 154 7.11 -4.12 -1.01
C ILE A 154 7.44 -3.22 0.18
N ARG A 155 7.46 -3.78 1.40
CA ARG A 155 7.82 -3.03 2.60
C ARG A 155 9.31 -2.68 2.61
N GLU A 156 10.16 -3.63 2.22
CA GLU A 156 11.59 -3.38 2.08
C GLU A 156 11.90 -2.36 0.97
N LEU A 157 11.20 -2.44 -0.17
CA LEU A 157 11.31 -1.46 -1.25
C LEU A 157 10.88 -0.06 -0.80
N ALA A 158 9.82 0.04 0.02
CA ALA A 158 9.37 1.31 0.57
C ALA A 158 10.41 1.89 1.55
N ASP A 159 10.97 1.06 2.45
CA ASP A 159 12.01 1.50 3.39
C ASP A 159 13.28 1.96 2.64
N LEU A 160 13.71 1.23 1.60
CA LEU A 160 14.81 1.65 0.73
C LEU A 160 14.53 2.98 0.01
N ALA A 161 13.30 3.17 -0.47
CA ALA A 161 12.90 4.42 -1.09
C ALA A 161 12.92 5.58 -0.09
N TYR A 162 12.45 5.38 1.15
CA TYR A 162 12.53 6.41 2.19
C TYR A 162 13.96 6.80 2.52
N VAL A 163 14.87 5.82 2.62
CA VAL A 163 16.30 6.07 2.82
C VAL A 163 16.88 6.85 1.62
N GLY A 164 16.55 6.45 0.39
CA GLY A 164 16.97 7.16 -0.83
C GLY A 164 16.48 8.60 -0.90
N ILE A 165 15.23 8.85 -0.50
CA ILE A 165 14.68 10.21 -0.37
C ILE A 165 15.46 11.01 0.67
N GLY A 166 15.79 10.42 1.82
CA GLY A 166 16.59 11.09 2.86
C GLY A 166 17.99 11.50 2.37
N VAL A 167 18.69 10.60 1.68
CA VAL A 167 20.03 10.87 1.13
C VAL A 167 19.98 11.96 0.05
N THR A 168 19.02 11.86 -0.88
CA THR A 168 18.90 12.87 -1.96
C THR A 168 18.52 14.24 -1.43
N LEU A 169 17.66 14.31 -0.40
CA LEU A 169 17.35 15.56 0.30
C LEU A 169 18.60 16.19 0.91
N PHE A 170 19.43 15.40 1.59
CA PHE A 170 20.67 15.88 2.21
C PHE A 170 21.64 16.48 1.17
N VAL A 171 21.83 15.76 0.06
CA VAL A 171 22.68 16.24 -1.05
C VAL A 171 22.13 17.52 -1.67
N ALA A 172 20.81 17.62 -1.83
CA ALA A 172 20.15 18.83 -2.36
C ALA A 172 20.36 20.04 -1.43
N VAL A 173 20.23 19.86 -0.11
CA VAL A 173 20.46 20.93 0.88
C VAL A 173 21.92 21.39 0.87
N ALA A 174 22.87 20.46 0.85
CA ALA A 174 24.29 20.80 0.76
C ALA A 174 24.62 21.58 -0.52
N SER A 175 24.08 21.14 -1.67
CA SER A 175 24.27 21.82 -2.96
C SER A 175 23.69 23.23 -2.96
N LEU A 176 22.52 23.42 -2.35
CA LEU A 176 21.88 24.73 -2.20
C LEU A 176 22.76 25.69 -1.38
N ILE A 177 23.32 25.23 -0.27
CA ILE A 177 24.22 26.05 0.59
C ILE A 177 25.46 26.47 -0.20
N VAL A 178 26.13 25.54 -0.88
CA VAL A 178 27.35 25.82 -1.67
C VAL A 178 27.05 26.84 -2.78
N SER A 179 25.95 26.64 -3.52
CA SER A 179 25.53 27.56 -4.58
C SER A 179 25.19 28.95 -4.04
N THR A 180 24.52 29.03 -2.88
CA THR A 180 24.18 30.31 -2.25
C THR A 180 25.42 31.07 -1.79
N ILE A 181 26.38 30.38 -1.16
CA ILE A 181 27.65 31.00 -0.73
C ILE A 181 28.46 31.48 -1.94
N GLY A 182 28.59 30.66 -2.98
CA GLY A 182 29.27 31.05 -4.22
C GLY A 182 28.65 32.28 -4.87
N GLY A 183 27.32 32.31 -4.99
CA GLY A 183 26.59 33.47 -5.53
C GLY A 183 26.76 34.74 -4.70
N LEU A 184 26.79 34.63 -3.36
CA LEU A 184 27.02 35.77 -2.48
C LEU A 184 28.47 36.29 -2.53
N MET A 185 29.46 35.41 -2.65
CA MET A 185 30.88 35.79 -2.77
C MET A 185 31.15 36.57 -4.07
N GLU A 186 30.55 36.14 -5.17
CA GLU A 186 30.68 36.81 -6.46
C GLU A 186 30.03 38.21 -6.44
N ARG A 187 28.89 38.34 -5.74
CA ARG A 187 28.19 39.62 -5.54
C ARG A 187 28.89 40.59 -4.60
N ARG A 188 29.59 40.12 -3.55
CA ARG A 188 30.40 40.99 -2.68
C ARG A 188 31.43 41.76 -3.50
N ARG A 189 32.06 41.12 -4.49
CA ARG A 189 33.10 41.72 -5.33
C ARG A 189 32.59 42.94 -6.12
N SER A 190 31.33 42.92 -6.58
CA SER A 190 30.70 44.07 -7.25
C SER A 190 30.11 45.11 -6.28
N LEU A 191 29.77 44.74 -5.05
CA LEU A 191 29.29 45.66 -4.03
C LEU A 191 30.43 46.48 -3.41
N TYR A 192 31.66 45.94 -3.31
CA TYR A 192 32.84 46.68 -2.83
C TYR A 192 33.20 47.87 -3.73
N THR A 193 33.00 47.77 -5.05
CA THR A 193 33.24 48.88 -5.99
C THR A 193 32.14 49.96 -5.92
N LEU A 194 30.89 49.59 -5.62
CA LEU A 194 29.78 50.53 -5.38
C LEU A 194 29.84 51.21 -3.99
N ARG A 195 30.49 50.58 -3.01
CA ARG A 195 30.69 51.16 -1.66
C ARG A 195 31.61 52.38 -1.68
N LEU A 196 32.51 52.48 -2.67
CA LEU A 196 33.31 53.67 -2.96
C LEU A 196 32.47 54.85 -3.49
N GLY A 197 31.17 54.64 -3.80
CA GLY A 197 30.23 55.65 -4.31
C GLY A 197 29.27 56.28 -3.29
N GLY A 198 29.36 55.96 -1.99
CA GLY A 198 28.69 56.75 -0.92
C GLY A 198 27.24 56.40 -0.52
N MET A 199 26.74 55.19 -0.83
CA MET A 199 25.33 54.82 -0.54
C MET A 199 25.10 54.28 0.90
N ARG A 200 23.96 54.62 1.53
CA ARG A 200 23.59 54.23 2.92
C ARG A 200 23.35 52.71 3.08
N LEU A 201 23.97 52.11 4.10
CA LEU A 201 23.96 50.67 4.45
C LEU A 201 22.56 50.02 4.57
N ILE A 202 21.54 50.79 4.91
CA ILE A 202 20.18 50.30 5.17
C ILE A 202 19.45 49.91 3.87
N GLN A 203 19.67 50.64 2.76
CA GLN A 203 19.07 50.32 1.47
C GLN A 203 19.73 49.09 0.82
N LEU A 204 21.04 48.93 1.02
CA LEU A 204 21.79 47.77 0.52
C LEU A 204 21.32 46.46 1.16
N LYS A 205 21.10 46.48 2.49
CA LYS A 205 20.62 45.31 3.24
C LYS A 205 19.21 44.88 2.81
N ARG A 206 18.33 45.85 2.50
CA ARG A 206 16.96 45.59 2.04
C ARG A 206 16.92 45.01 0.62
N LEU A 207 17.76 45.50 -0.28
CA LEU A 207 17.86 45.00 -1.65
C LEU A 207 18.40 43.56 -1.67
N VAL A 208 19.49 43.29 -0.94
CA VAL A 208 20.09 41.95 -0.84
C VAL A 208 19.11 40.96 -0.21
N MET A 209 18.31 41.39 0.77
CA MET A 209 17.28 40.55 1.37
C MET A 209 16.19 40.18 0.36
N VAL A 210 15.65 41.16 -0.39
CA VAL A 210 14.61 40.90 -1.42
C VAL A 210 15.15 39.98 -2.53
N GLU A 211 16.40 40.19 -2.93
CA GLU A 211 17.01 39.44 -4.02
C GLU A 211 17.43 38.02 -3.62
N SER A 212 17.70 37.76 -2.34
CA SER A 212 17.97 36.41 -1.86
C SER A 212 16.67 35.65 -1.56
N VAL A 213 15.62 36.36 -1.13
CA VAL A 213 14.31 35.77 -0.80
C VAL A 213 13.50 35.43 -2.07
N ALA A 214 13.61 36.23 -3.13
CA ALA A 214 12.84 36.00 -4.36
C ALA A 214 13.13 34.64 -5.06
N PRO A 215 14.41 34.24 -5.27
CA PRO A 215 14.73 32.93 -5.86
C PRO A 215 14.26 31.75 -4.99
N LEU A 216 14.36 31.89 -3.66
CA LEU A 216 13.92 30.86 -2.71
C LEU A 216 12.40 30.65 -2.75
N LEU A 217 11.61 31.74 -2.80
CA LEU A 217 10.15 31.63 -2.90
C LEU A 217 9.72 31.00 -4.22
N ILE A 218 10.35 31.39 -5.34
CA ILE A 218 10.02 30.88 -6.67
C ILE A 218 10.33 29.38 -6.76
N THR A 219 11.53 28.96 -6.32
CA THR A 219 11.93 27.53 -6.34
C THR A 219 11.09 26.68 -5.40
N SER A 220 10.69 27.21 -4.23
CA SER A 220 9.79 26.52 -3.31
C SER A 220 8.41 26.28 -3.93
N LEU A 221 7.79 27.30 -4.54
CA LEU A 221 6.48 27.16 -5.20
C LEU A 221 6.54 26.16 -6.37
N LEU A 222 7.59 26.24 -7.19
CA LEU A 222 7.78 25.32 -8.31
C LEU A 222 7.94 23.88 -7.82
N SER A 223 8.75 23.64 -6.79
CA SER A 223 8.96 22.29 -6.26
C SER A 223 7.67 21.70 -5.68
N CYS A 224 6.89 22.50 -4.94
CA CYS A 224 5.61 22.05 -4.37
C CYS A 224 4.63 21.69 -5.49
N SER A 225 4.54 22.51 -6.53
CA SER A 225 3.64 22.29 -7.66
C SER A 225 4.00 21.01 -8.42
N ILE A 226 5.30 20.80 -8.67
CA ILE A 226 5.81 19.59 -9.34
C ILE A 226 5.58 18.35 -8.47
N GLY A 227 5.82 18.43 -7.16
CA GLY A 227 5.58 17.31 -6.24
C GLY A 227 4.11 16.87 -6.22
N VAL A 228 3.19 17.83 -6.15
CA VAL A 228 1.74 17.57 -6.23
C VAL A 228 1.36 16.97 -7.58
N TRP A 229 1.88 17.54 -8.68
CA TRP A 229 1.64 17.03 -10.03
C TRP A 229 2.09 15.58 -10.17
N THR A 230 3.33 15.26 -9.79
CA THR A 230 3.88 13.91 -9.89
C THR A 230 3.06 12.93 -9.06
N GLY A 231 2.70 13.28 -7.82
CA GLY A 231 1.85 12.43 -6.98
C GLY A 231 0.47 12.16 -7.59
N ALA A 232 -0.15 13.19 -8.20
CA ALA A 232 -1.44 13.05 -8.87
C ALA A 232 -1.37 12.17 -10.12
N VAL A 233 -0.32 12.32 -10.94
CA VAL A 233 -0.09 11.49 -12.13
C VAL A 233 0.19 10.04 -11.74
N PHE A 234 1.03 9.80 -10.74
CA PHE A 234 1.36 8.44 -10.29
C PHE A 234 0.12 7.70 -9.77
N THR A 235 -0.73 8.39 -9.00
CA THR A 235 -1.98 7.83 -8.49
C THR A 235 -2.94 7.47 -9.63
N LYS A 236 -3.07 8.33 -10.66
CA LYS A 236 -3.91 8.05 -11.83
C LYS A 236 -3.37 6.92 -12.71
N MET A 237 -2.05 6.76 -12.83
CA MET A 237 -1.43 5.75 -13.68
C MET A 237 -1.49 4.34 -13.06
N PHE A 238 -1.34 4.23 -11.74
CA PHE A 238 -1.25 2.93 -11.05
C PHE A 238 -2.53 2.49 -10.36
N SER A 239 -3.56 3.33 -10.22
CA SER A 239 -4.79 2.92 -9.56
C SER A 239 -6.05 3.58 -10.10
N THR A 240 -6.95 2.77 -10.65
CA THR A 240 -8.30 3.17 -11.08
C THR A 240 -9.26 3.33 -9.89
N THR A 241 -8.86 2.87 -8.69
CA THR A 241 -9.71 2.81 -7.48
C THR A 241 -9.30 3.80 -6.39
N LEU A 242 -8.04 4.24 -6.31
CA LEU A 242 -7.63 5.25 -5.34
C LEU A 242 -7.99 6.66 -5.82
N LYS A 243 -9.03 7.25 -5.22
CA LYS A 243 -9.30 8.69 -5.36
C LYS A 243 -8.23 9.45 -4.57
N PRO A 244 -7.53 10.44 -5.15
CA PRO A 244 -6.61 11.29 -4.40
C PRO A 244 -7.42 12.13 -3.41
N VAL A 245 -7.46 11.71 -2.15
CA VAL A 245 -8.13 12.44 -1.07
C VAL A 245 -7.09 13.31 -0.37
N LEU A 246 -7.23 14.63 -0.48
CA LEU A 246 -6.42 15.56 0.31
C LEU A 246 -6.86 15.42 1.78
N THR A 247 -6.10 14.66 2.55
CA THR A 247 -6.37 14.43 3.97
C THR A 247 -5.89 15.63 4.81
N PRO A 248 -6.52 15.93 5.95
CA PRO A 248 -6.06 16.98 6.87
C PRO A 248 -4.60 16.81 7.30
N THR A 249 -4.13 15.56 7.39
CA THR A 249 -2.74 15.20 7.67
C THR A 249 -1.78 15.64 6.57
N TYR A 250 -2.19 15.62 5.30
CA TYR A 250 -1.39 16.15 4.20
C TYR A 250 -1.15 17.65 4.36
N PHE A 251 -2.20 18.42 4.66
CA PHE A 251 -2.07 19.85 4.94
C PHE A 251 -1.21 20.13 6.18
N ALA A 252 -1.29 19.28 7.21
CA ALA A 252 -0.44 19.40 8.39
C ALA A 252 1.05 19.18 8.07
N ILE A 253 1.39 18.16 7.27
CA ILE A 253 2.77 17.86 6.88
C ILE A 253 3.33 18.96 5.97
N VAL A 254 2.55 19.39 4.97
CA VAL A 254 2.94 20.49 4.07
C VAL A 254 3.12 21.79 4.87
N GLY A 255 2.18 22.10 5.78
CA GLY A 255 2.25 23.26 6.66
C GLY A 255 3.48 23.24 7.56
N LEU A 256 3.79 22.09 8.17
CA LEU A 256 4.98 21.90 9.00
C LEU A 256 6.27 22.08 8.17
N GLY A 257 6.32 21.52 6.96
CA GLY A 257 7.46 21.69 6.04
C GLY A 257 7.68 23.16 5.69
N LEU A 258 6.60 23.88 5.40
CA LEU A 258 6.63 25.31 5.06
C LEU A 258 7.08 26.17 6.26
N LEU A 259 6.61 25.85 7.47
CA LEU A 259 7.08 26.48 8.71
C LEU A 259 8.57 26.22 8.95
N THR A 260 9.02 24.98 8.76
CA THR A 260 10.42 24.60 8.96
C THR A 260 11.34 25.33 7.96
N ALA A 261 10.90 25.48 6.71
CA ALA A 261 11.62 26.26 5.70
C ALA A 261 11.71 27.75 6.08
N ILE A 262 10.63 28.36 6.57
CA ILE A 262 10.63 29.75 7.05
C ILE A 262 11.61 29.93 8.22
N ILE A 263 11.61 29.00 9.18
CA ILE A 263 12.54 29.02 10.33
C ILE A 263 13.99 28.89 9.85
N GLY A 264 14.27 27.97 8.92
CA GLY A 264 15.60 27.80 8.33
C GLY A 264 16.12 29.07 7.66
N ILE A 265 15.27 29.78 6.90
CA ILE A 265 15.64 31.06 6.27
C ILE A 265 15.98 32.12 7.33
N TYR A 266 15.16 32.21 8.39
CA TYR A 266 15.41 33.13 9.50
C TYR A 266 16.72 32.84 10.24
N LEU A 267 17.14 31.57 10.33
CA LEU A 267 18.40 31.16 10.96
C LEU A 267 19.63 31.45 10.10
N ILE A 268 19.51 31.42 8.77
CA ILE A 268 20.61 31.70 7.85
C ILE A 268 20.89 33.22 7.78
N LEU A 269 19.85 34.06 7.83
CA LEU A 269 19.95 35.53 7.82
C LEU A 269 20.99 36.14 8.80
N PRO A 270 20.98 35.81 10.09
CA PRO A 270 21.96 36.34 11.06
C PRO A 270 23.35 35.72 10.89
N MET A 271 23.46 34.50 10.35
CA MET A 271 24.74 33.86 10.07
C MET A 271 25.48 34.58 8.92
N VAL A 272 24.74 34.96 7.88
CA VAL A 272 25.26 35.79 6.79
C VAL A 272 25.68 37.16 7.32
N ASP A 273 24.89 37.79 8.20
CA ASP A 273 25.24 39.09 8.81
C ASP A 273 26.50 39.01 9.70
N LYS A 274 26.67 37.92 10.46
CA LYS A 274 27.87 37.67 11.29
C LYS A 274 29.13 37.45 10.44
N LEU A 275 29.05 36.63 9.40
CA LEU A 275 30.17 36.39 8.46
C LEU A 275 30.48 37.64 7.61
N THR A 276 29.58 38.61 7.55
CA THR A 276 29.79 39.89 6.84
C THR A 276 30.32 41.01 7.74
N ARG A 277 30.17 40.91 9.06
CA ARG A 277 30.83 41.84 10.02
C ARG A 277 32.25 41.43 10.41
N ALA A 278 32.60 40.14 10.35
CA ALA A 278 33.92 39.66 10.79
C ALA A 278 35.10 40.18 9.94
N GLU A 279 34.88 40.51 8.65
CA GLU A 279 35.91 41.07 7.78
C GLU A 279 36.18 42.57 8.00
N ALA A 280 35.37 43.28 8.81
CA ALA A 280 35.61 44.69 9.10
C ALA A 280 36.60 44.92 10.26
N ASN A 281 37.10 43.87 10.92
CA ASN A 281 37.89 43.97 12.15
C ASN A 281 39.29 43.33 12.05
N GLN A 282 39.82 43.09 10.84
CA GLN A 282 41.18 42.55 10.63
C GLN A 282 42.09 43.43 9.78
N THR A 283 41.92 44.75 9.82
CA THR A 283 42.95 45.70 9.40
C THR A 283 42.93 46.94 10.29
N GLU A 284 43.42 46.77 11.52
CA GLU A 284 44.34 47.73 12.17
C GLU A 284 45.43 46.92 12.85
#